data_AF-A0A7X0FXW8-F1
#
_entry.id   AF-A0A7X0FXW8-F1
#
_cell.length_a   1.000
_cell.length_b   1.000
_cell.length_c   1.000
_cell.angle_alpha   90.00
_cell.angle_beta   90.00
_cell.angle_gamma   90.00
#
_symmetry.space_group_name_H-M   'P 1'
#
loop_
_entity.id
_entity.type
_entity.pdbx_description
1 polymer ?
#
loop_
_entity_poly.entity_id
_entity_poly.type
_entity_poly.pdbx_seq_one_letter_code
_entity_poly.pdbx_strand_id
1 'polypeptide(L)'
;MAETGAAPPAGAPALLAVAHGTRDPAGPAVVRALLDRVRAMRPGLRVAEAYGELSAPSLEEAADALRGGPVVVVPLLLARGYHALVDVPGRAERLLPGSVASRPLGPDALLAGALAARLAEVDGIPPHRRDAVVLGAAGSADPAGAADVRAAARLLARRLGRPVPHGFVAAGGPPLDEVVAGLRRGGARRIAVASYLLAPGRFHDRMRACGADAVAAPLGAHGAAARLVLRRYDEAALPLTVRQVCGPGAEGRGHDEDSEERPADAEGSAGECRASTLVHGLSFGDFPSR
;
A
#
# COMPACT_ATOMS: atom_id res chain seq x y z
N MET A 1 -24.18 13.43 -42.62
CA MET A 1 -24.66 12.51 -41.56
C MET A 1 -23.69 12.64 -40.40
N ALA A 2 -24.11 13.31 -39.34
CA ALA A 2 -23.30 13.51 -38.15
C ALA A 2 -23.45 12.26 -37.27
N GLU A 3 -22.37 11.50 -37.11
CA GLU A 3 -22.30 10.50 -36.05
C GLU A 3 -22.11 11.24 -34.73
N THR A 4 -23.18 11.24 -33.94
CA THR A 4 -23.16 11.63 -32.53
C THR A 4 -22.23 10.68 -31.81
N GLY A 5 -20.97 11.10 -31.61
CA GLY A 5 -19.99 10.38 -30.82
C GLY A 5 -20.52 10.20 -29.39
N ALA A 6 -20.92 8.98 -29.06
CA ALA A 6 -21.26 8.61 -27.70
C ALA A 6 -20.11 9.00 -26.77
N ALA A 7 -20.41 9.72 -25.70
CA ALA A 7 -19.43 10.07 -24.68
C ALA A 7 -18.71 8.79 -24.22
N PRO A 8 -17.37 8.81 -24.07
CA PRO A 8 -16.65 7.63 -23.61
C PRO A 8 -17.24 7.17 -22.27
N PRO A 9 -17.34 5.85 -22.02
CA PRO A 9 -17.83 5.35 -20.74
C PRO A 9 -17.03 6.01 -19.61
N ALA A 10 -17.70 6.37 -18.51
CA ALA A 10 -17.09 7.03 -17.37
C ALA A 10 -15.75 6.34 -17.04
N GLY A 11 -14.65 7.05 -17.31
CA GLY A 11 -13.32 6.43 -17.36
C GLY A 11 -12.96 5.76 -16.04
N ALA A 12 -12.15 4.69 -16.12
CA ALA A 12 -11.64 4.03 -14.92
C ALA A 12 -11.04 5.06 -13.94
N PRO A 13 -11.20 4.88 -12.62
CA PRO A 13 -10.67 5.80 -11.62
C PRO A 13 -9.19 6.14 -11.87
N ALA A 14 -8.82 7.41 -11.74
CA ALA A 14 -7.41 7.78 -11.82
C ALA A 14 -6.65 7.20 -10.62
N LEU A 15 -5.41 6.76 -10.83
CA LEU A 15 -4.51 6.34 -9.77
C LEU A 15 -3.65 7.52 -9.33
N LEU A 16 -3.85 7.99 -8.10
CA LEU A 16 -3.00 8.98 -7.44
C LEU A 16 -2.01 8.27 -6.52
N ALA A 17 -0.75 8.17 -6.94
CA ALA A 17 0.29 7.49 -6.17
C ALA A 17 0.99 8.48 -5.23
N VAL A 18 0.87 8.26 -3.92
CA VAL A 18 1.38 9.20 -2.91
C VAL A 18 2.60 8.61 -2.20
N ALA A 19 3.77 9.14 -2.50
CA ALA A 19 5.00 8.84 -1.76
C ALA A 19 5.14 9.77 -0.54
N HIS A 20 5.98 9.40 0.42
CA HIS A 20 6.29 10.30 1.55
C HIS A 20 7.02 11.56 1.08
N GLY A 21 8.00 11.38 0.19
CA GLY A 21 8.90 12.43 -0.30
C GLY A 21 10.23 12.45 0.44
N THR A 22 11.20 13.12 -0.17
CA THR A 22 12.59 13.18 0.31
C THR A 22 13.31 14.38 -0.28
N ARG A 23 14.35 14.86 0.41
CA ARG A 23 15.26 15.89 -0.13
C ARG A 23 16.28 15.33 -1.12
N ASP A 24 16.40 14.01 -1.21
CA ASP A 24 17.28 13.36 -2.19
C ASP A 24 16.61 13.40 -3.59
N PRO A 25 17.25 14.03 -4.60
CA PRO A 25 16.69 14.09 -5.95
C PRO A 25 16.51 12.72 -6.62
N ALA A 26 17.22 11.68 -6.18
CA ALA A 26 17.00 10.31 -6.66
C ALA A 26 15.64 9.74 -6.23
N GLY A 27 15.04 10.26 -5.16
CA GLY A 27 13.75 9.80 -4.66
C GLY A 27 12.62 9.96 -5.68
N PRO A 28 12.32 11.19 -6.15
CA PRO A 28 11.32 11.40 -7.18
C PRO A 28 11.61 10.64 -8.49
N ALA A 29 12.88 10.53 -8.89
CA ALA A 29 13.25 9.75 -10.07
C ALA A 29 12.86 8.27 -9.93
N VAL A 30 13.04 7.68 -8.74
CA VAL A 30 12.62 6.30 -8.45
C VAL A 30 11.10 6.13 -8.49
N VAL A 31 10.35 7.09 -7.93
CA VAL A 31 8.88 7.06 -7.96
C VAL A 31 8.38 7.14 -9.40
N ARG A 32 8.90 8.07 -10.21
CA ARG A 32 8.57 8.17 -11.64
C ARG A 32 8.86 6.88 -12.39
N ALA A 33 10.04 6.30 -12.20
CA ALA A 33 10.41 5.02 -12.83
C ALA A 33 9.53 3.84 -12.38
N LEU A 34 8.97 3.88 -11.15
CA LEU A 34 7.99 2.91 -10.68
C LEU A 34 6.63 3.12 -11.38
N LEU A 35 6.18 4.37 -11.49
CA LEU A 35 4.91 4.69 -12.15
C LEU A 35 4.96 4.47 -13.66
N ASP A 36 6.11 4.65 -14.31
CA ASP A 36 6.28 4.30 -15.72
C ASP A 36 6.08 2.80 -15.95
N ARG A 37 6.53 1.96 -15.02
CA ARG A 37 6.23 0.52 -15.05
C ARG A 37 4.76 0.22 -14.81
N VAL A 38 4.10 0.96 -13.93
CA VAL A 38 2.65 0.85 -13.71
C VAL A 38 1.89 1.20 -15.00
N ARG A 39 2.26 2.30 -15.66
CA ARG A 39 1.68 2.74 -16.95
C ARG A 39 1.92 1.70 -18.05
N ALA A 40 3.14 1.15 -18.13
CA ALA A 40 3.46 0.09 -19.10
C ALA A 40 2.66 -1.20 -18.85
N MET A 41 2.40 -1.56 -17.58
CA MET A 41 1.60 -2.73 -17.22
C MET A 41 0.09 -2.52 -17.42
N ARG A 42 -0.38 -1.26 -17.42
CA ARG A 42 -1.79 -0.93 -17.66
C ARG A 42 -1.94 0.29 -18.59
N PRO A 43 -1.79 0.08 -19.90
CA PRO A 43 -2.03 1.12 -20.89
C PRO A 43 -3.42 1.73 -20.72
N GLY A 44 -3.51 3.05 -20.79
CA GLY A 44 -4.77 3.80 -20.64
C GLY A 44 -5.15 4.16 -19.21
N LEU A 45 -4.50 3.60 -18.17
CA LEU A 45 -4.72 4.06 -16.80
C LEU A 45 -4.12 5.46 -16.60
N ARG A 46 -4.95 6.40 -16.15
CA ARG A 46 -4.49 7.72 -15.69
C ARG A 46 -3.72 7.55 -14.38
N VAL A 47 -2.43 7.89 -14.40
CA VAL A 47 -1.53 7.76 -13.23
C VAL A 47 -0.87 9.11 -12.94
N ALA A 48 -1.10 9.64 -11.73
CA ALA A 48 -0.43 10.83 -11.21
C ALA A 48 0.49 10.46 -10.03
N GLU A 49 1.57 11.22 -9.87
CA GLU A 49 2.41 11.19 -8.67
C GLU A 49 2.05 12.33 -7.73
N ALA A 50 2.24 12.13 -6.44
CA ALA A 50 2.18 13.14 -5.41
C ALA A 50 3.12 12.78 -4.25
N TYR A 51 3.50 13.80 -3.49
CA TYR A 51 4.32 13.65 -2.29
C TYR A 51 3.62 14.27 -1.09
N GLY A 52 3.65 13.55 0.04
CA GLY A 52 3.10 14.07 1.30
C GLY A 52 3.85 15.29 1.79
N GLU A 53 5.18 15.27 1.65
CA GLU A 53 6.11 16.31 2.09
C GLU A 53 7.38 16.34 1.21
N LEU A 54 8.23 17.37 1.38
CA LEU A 54 9.64 17.44 0.90
C LEU A 54 9.91 17.37 -0.61
N SER A 55 8.94 17.00 -1.43
CA SER A 55 9.08 16.79 -2.87
C SER A 55 7.84 17.33 -3.60
N ALA A 56 7.97 17.53 -4.91
CA ALA A 56 6.90 18.02 -5.77
C ALA A 56 6.58 17.01 -6.88
N PRO A 57 5.33 16.93 -7.35
CA PRO A 57 4.19 17.77 -6.95
C PRO A 57 3.65 17.44 -5.54
N SER A 58 3.15 18.45 -4.84
CA SER A 58 2.43 18.26 -3.58
C SER A 58 1.13 17.48 -3.81
N LEU A 59 0.54 16.96 -2.74
CA LEU A 59 -0.76 16.29 -2.82
C LEU A 59 -1.85 17.25 -3.33
N GLU A 60 -1.79 18.52 -2.95
CA GLU A 60 -2.69 19.59 -3.39
C GLU A 60 -2.55 19.86 -4.90
N GLU A 61 -1.32 20.04 -5.40
CA GLU A 61 -1.05 20.28 -6.82
C GLU A 61 -1.52 19.10 -7.69
N ALA A 62 -1.25 17.87 -7.24
CA ALA A 62 -1.66 16.67 -7.95
C ALA A 62 -3.18 16.46 -7.93
N ALA A 63 -3.84 16.80 -6.82
CA ALA A 63 -5.29 16.71 -6.69
C ALA A 63 -5.99 17.68 -7.65
N ASP A 64 -5.50 18.91 -7.79
CA ASP A 64 -6.08 19.90 -8.71
C ASP A 64 -6.07 19.42 -10.16
N ALA A 65 -5.02 18.72 -10.58
CA ALA A 65 -4.93 18.12 -11.92
C ALA A 65 -5.85 16.91 -12.14
N LEU A 66 -6.41 16.33 -11.07
CA LEU A 66 -7.25 15.13 -11.11
C LEU A 66 -8.74 15.40 -10.88
N ARG A 67 -9.15 16.65 -10.68
CA ARG A 67 -10.56 17.02 -10.48
C ARG A 67 -11.45 16.53 -11.64
N GLY A 68 -12.72 16.25 -11.33
CA GLY A 68 -13.74 15.92 -12.33
C GLY A 68 -13.90 14.43 -12.66
N GLY A 69 -13.28 13.52 -11.91
CA GLY A 69 -13.48 12.08 -12.06
C GLY A 69 -13.14 11.28 -10.80
N PRO A 70 -13.51 9.98 -10.76
CA PRO A 70 -13.19 9.13 -9.62
C PRO A 70 -11.68 8.95 -9.47
N VAL A 71 -11.19 8.93 -8.23
CA VAL A 71 -9.76 8.80 -7.91
C VAL A 71 -9.56 7.72 -6.86
N VAL A 72 -8.58 6.85 -7.11
CA VAL A 72 -8.04 5.91 -6.15
C VAL A 72 -6.67 6.39 -5.70
N VAL A 73 -6.53 6.63 -4.40
CA VAL A 73 -5.27 7.06 -3.79
C VAL A 73 -4.50 5.84 -3.32
N VAL A 74 -3.26 5.68 -3.80
CA VAL A 74 -2.39 4.55 -3.45
C VAL A 74 -1.17 5.07 -2.69
N PRO A 75 -1.11 4.90 -1.36
CA PRO A 75 0.07 5.25 -0.58
C PRO A 75 1.24 4.32 -0.94
N LEU A 76 2.34 4.89 -1.46
CA LEU A 76 3.59 4.17 -1.77
C LEU A 76 4.43 3.93 -0.50
N LEU A 77 3.77 3.53 0.59
CA LEU A 77 4.35 3.34 1.91
C LEU A 77 4.47 1.84 2.23
N LEU A 78 5.54 1.46 2.94
CA LEU A 78 5.91 0.05 3.15
C LEU A 78 5.41 -0.54 4.47
N ALA A 79 4.75 0.27 5.29
CA ALA A 79 4.16 -0.14 6.55
C ALA A 79 2.99 0.81 6.88
N ARG A 80 2.11 0.35 7.76
CA ARG A 80 1.12 1.21 8.41
C ARG A 80 1.81 2.26 9.29
N GLY A 81 1.11 3.35 9.49
CA GLY A 81 1.52 4.48 10.30
C GLY A 81 0.60 5.66 10.05
N TYR A 82 0.78 6.73 10.82
CA TYR A 82 -0.02 7.95 10.71
C TYR A 82 -0.18 8.44 9.25
N HIS A 83 0.92 8.48 8.49
CA HIS A 83 0.85 8.95 7.10
C HIS A 83 -0.02 8.06 6.20
N ALA A 84 0.09 6.74 6.35
CA ALA A 84 -0.63 5.78 5.53
C ALA A 84 -2.12 5.68 5.87
N LEU A 85 -2.46 5.86 7.15
CA LEU A 85 -3.80 5.55 7.68
C LEU A 85 -4.64 6.79 7.96
N VAL A 86 -4.02 7.94 8.20
CA VAL A 86 -4.73 9.14 8.68
C VAL A 86 -4.43 10.34 7.77
N ASP A 87 -3.16 10.70 7.61
CA ASP A 87 -2.75 11.92 6.91
C ASP A 87 -3.12 11.90 5.42
N VAL A 88 -2.56 10.96 4.65
CA VAL A 88 -2.77 10.87 3.20
C VAL A 88 -4.24 10.64 2.87
N PRO A 89 -4.94 9.64 3.47
CA PRO A 89 -6.37 9.46 3.21
C PRO A 89 -7.20 10.67 3.59
N GLY A 90 -6.93 11.28 4.75
CA GLY A 90 -7.70 12.44 5.22
C GLY A 90 -7.48 13.69 4.39
N ARG A 91 -6.26 13.96 3.93
CA ARG A 91 -5.97 15.07 3.00
C ARG A 91 -6.58 14.81 1.63
N ALA A 92 -6.44 13.59 1.11
CA ALA A 92 -7.02 13.20 -0.16
C ALA A 92 -8.54 13.40 -0.19
N GLU A 93 -9.27 12.94 0.83
CA GLU A 93 -10.73 13.09 0.87
C GLU A 93 -11.18 14.55 0.89
N ARG A 94 -10.43 15.44 1.56
CA ARG A 94 -10.73 16.88 1.54
C ARG A 94 -10.49 17.53 0.18
N LEU A 95 -9.44 17.10 -0.53
CA LEU A 95 -9.03 17.68 -1.82
C LEU A 95 -9.79 17.07 -3.00
N LEU A 96 -10.18 15.80 -2.88
CA LEU A 96 -10.87 14.98 -3.87
C LEU A 96 -12.04 14.25 -3.19
N PRO A 97 -13.17 14.93 -2.90
CA PRO A 97 -14.31 14.31 -2.25
C PRO A 97 -14.80 13.07 -3.01
N GLY A 98 -14.99 11.96 -2.30
CA GLY A 98 -15.37 10.67 -2.89
C GLY A 98 -14.20 9.86 -3.46
N SER A 99 -12.96 10.27 -3.22
CA SER A 99 -11.78 9.44 -3.49
C SER A 99 -11.74 8.23 -2.55
N VAL A 100 -11.11 7.14 -2.99
CA VAL A 100 -10.92 5.95 -2.13
C VAL A 100 -9.43 5.69 -1.97
N ALA A 101 -8.97 5.65 -0.73
CA ALA A 101 -7.60 5.29 -0.41
C ALA A 101 -7.43 3.76 -0.29
N SER A 102 -6.42 3.21 -0.95
CA SER A 102 -6.00 1.84 -0.72
C SER A 102 -5.21 1.73 0.59
N ARG A 103 -5.08 0.49 1.11
CA ARG A 103 -4.05 0.17 2.10
C ARG A 103 -2.62 0.45 1.55
N PRO A 104 -1.63 0.75 2.40
CA PRO A 104 -0.24 0.96 1.97
C PRO A 104 0.35 -0.30 1.34
N LEU A 105 1.38 -0.17 0.50
CA LEU A 105 1.99 -1.29 -0.22
C LEU A 105 2.41 -2.44 0.71
N GLY A 106 3.15 -2.15 1.76
CA GLY A 106 3.71 -3.19 2.63
C GLY A 106 2.91 -3.45 3.91
N PRO A 107 3.09 -4.63 4.53
CA PRO A 107 3.94 -5.74 4.12
C PRO A 107 3.26 -6.65 3.07
N ASP A 108 4.02 -7.24 2.15
CA ASP A 108 3.48 -8.11 1.07
C ASP A 108 4.53 -9.11 0.55
N ALA A 109 4.08 -10.28 0.09
CA ALA A 109 4.95 -11.32 -0.48
C ALA A 109 5.64 -10.86 -1.77
N LEU A 110 5.01 -9.98 -2.57
CA LEU A 110 5.63 -9.38 -3.74
C LEU A 110 6.84 -8.51 -3.36
N LEU A 111 6.77 -7.79 -2.23
CA LEU A 111 7.90 -7.02 -1.72
C LEU A 111 9.00 -7.93 -1.19
N ALA A 112 8.67 -9.04 -0.52
CA ALA A 112 9.66 -10.03 -0.12
C ALA A 112 10.41 -10.63 -1.33
N GLY A 113 9.71 -10.88 -2.44
CA GLY A 113 10.34 -11.27 -3.71
C GLY A 113 11.29 -10.20 -4.27
N ALA A 114 10.89 -8.93 -4.23
CA ALA A 114 11.74 -7.81 -4.64
C ALA A 114 12.98 -7.65 -3.75
N LEU A 115 12.84 -7.77 -2.42
CA LEU A 115 13.97 -7.74 -1.49
C LEU A 115 14.95 -8.87 -1.76
N ALA A 116 14.45 -10.08 -2.04
CA ALA A 116 15.30 -11.21 -2.40
C ALA A 116 16.06 -10.97 -3.72
N ALA A 117 15.41 -10.36 -4.72
CA ALA A 117 16.07 -9.97 -5.97
C ALA A 117 17.15 -8.90 -5.73
N ARG A 118 16.84 -7.85 -4.96
CA ARG A 118 17.83 -6.82 -4.58
C ARG A 118 19.01 -7.40 -3.82
N LEU A 119 18.78 -8.34 -2.92
CA LEU A 119 19.86 -9.08 -2.27
C LEU A 119 20.68 -9.86 -3.29
N ALA A 120 20.09 -10.50 -4.30
CA ALA A 120 20.85 -11.27 -5.29
C ALA A 120 21.76 -10.39 -6.16
N GLU A 121 21.38 -9.13 -6.38
CA GLU A 121 22.16 -8.11 -7.11
C GLU A 121 23.34 -7.55 -6.30
N VAL A 122 23.44 -7.86 -5.00
CA VAL A 122 24.52 -7.35 -4.16
C VAL A 122 25.84 -8.07 -4.45
N ASP A 123 26.81 -7.30 -4.94
CA ASP A 123 28.18 -7.73 -5.17
C ASP A 123 28.93 -8.06 -3.87
N GLY A 124 30.07 -8.76 -4.01
CA GLY A 124 31.00 -9.01 -2.91
C GLY A 124 30.68 -10.24 -2.04
N ILE A 125 29.42 -10.70 -1.98
CA ILE A 125 29.06 -11.95 -1.29
C ILE A 125 28.01 -12.73 -2.08
N PRO A 126 28.39 -13.88 -2.69
CA PRO A 126 27.43 -14.79 -3.33
C PRO A 126 26.30 -15.18 -2.37
N PRO A 127 25.04 -15.33 -2.82
CA PRO A 127 23.90 -15.62 -1.93
C PRO A 127 24.12 -16.82 -0.98
N HIS A 128 24.72 -17.90 -1.48
CA HIS A 128 25.02 -19.12 -0.71
C HIS A 128 26.15 -18.95 0.32
N ARG A 129 26.92 -17.85 0.24
CA ARG A 129 28.01 -17.51 1.15
C ARG A 129 27.59 -16.50 2.23
N ARG A 130 26.33 -16.07 2.27
CA ARG A 130 25.88 -15.12 3.29
C ARG A 130 25.63 -15.87 4.59
N ASP A 131 26.32 -15.49 5.66
CA ASP A 131 26.16 -16.12 6.97
C ASP A 131 24.90 -15.61 7.66
N ALA A 132 24.48 -14.37 7.39
CA ALA A 132 23.22 -13.80 7.87
C ALA A 132 22.62 -12.79 6.89
N VAL A 133 21.30 -12.64 6.96
CA VAL A 133 20.54 -11.60 6.25
C VAL A 133 19.68 -10.85 7.27
N VAL A 134 19.76 -9.53 7.29
CA VAL A 134 18.98 -8.66 8.17
C VAL A 134 18.06 -7.78 7.32
N LEU A 135 16.81 -7.60 7.73
CA LEU A 135 15.92 -6.60 7.12
C LEU A 135 16.11 -5.26 7.82
N GLY A 136 16.65 -4.26 7.11
CA GLY A 136 16.75 -2.90 7.61
C GLY A 136 15.53 -2.08 7.18
N ALA A 137 14.89 -1.38 8.10
CA ALA A 137 13.79 -0.44 7.81
C ALA A 137 14.08 0.96 8.35
N ALA A 138 13.41 1.98 7.80
CA ALA A 138 13.51 3.35 8.32
C ALA A 138 13.16 3.41 9.81
N GLY A 139 11.99 2.87 10.18
CA GLY A 139 11.46 2.99 11.54
C GLY A 139 10.07 3.59 11.57
N SER A 140 9.39 3.39 12.70
CA SER A 140 8.09 3.97 12.99
C SER A 140 7.94 4.12 14.50
N ALA A 141 7.45 5.27 14.95
CA ALA A 141 7.00 5.43 16.33
C ALA A 141 5.66 4.70 16.59
N ASP A 142 4.89 4.44 15.54
CA ASP A 142 3.64 3.67 15.61
C ASP A 142 3.94 2.16 15.75
N PRO A 143 3.44 1.48 16.81
CA PRO A 143 3.58 0.03 17.01
C PRO A 143 3.05 -0.81 15.84
N ALA A 144 2.03 -0.35 15.12
CA ALA A 144 1.49 -1.03 13.95
C ALA A 144 2.50 -1.05 12.80
N GLY A 145 3.24 0.05 12.60
CA GLY A 145 4.33 0.11 11.63
C GLY A 145 5.48 -0.84 11.97
N ALA A 146 5.85 -0.93 13.25
CA ALA A 146 6.85 -1.90 13.71
C ALA A 146 6.37 -3.36 13.53
N ALA A 147 5.08 -3.63 13.75
CA ALA A 147 4.49 -4.95 13.50
C ALA A 147 4.52 -5.34 12.02
N ASP A 148 4.31 -4.38 11.11
CA ASP A 148 4.39 -4.61 9.67
C ASP A 148 5.81 -4.90 9.21
N VAL A 149 6.81 -4.23 9.76
CA VAL A 149 8.22 -4.56 9.48
C VAL A 149 8.58 -5.95 9.99
N ARG A 150 8.09 -6.36 11.17
CA ARG A 150 8.22 -7.74 11.64
C ARG A 150 7.58 -8.74 10.68
N ALA A 151 6.40 -8.43 10.14
CA ALA A 151 5.73 -9.27 9.16
C ALA A 151 6.50 -9.34 7.83
N ALA A 152 7.05 -8.22 7.35
CA ALA A 152 7.91 -8.17 6.16
C ALA A 152 9.17 -9.03 6.32
N ALA A 153 9.81 -8.98 7.50
CA ALA A 153 10.96 -9.83 7.81
C ALA A 153 10.60 -11.32 7.79
N ARG A 154 9.44 -11.71 8.34
CA ARG A 154 8.93 -13.09 8.26
C ARG A 154 8.63 -13.54 6.82
N LEU A 155 8.07 -12.65 6.00
CA LEU A 155 7.83 -12.93 4.57
C LEU A 155 9.14 -13.15 3.82
N LEU A 156 10.16 -12.32 4.07
CA LEU A 156 11.48 -12.48 3.49
C LEU A 156 12.17 -13.75 4.01
N ALA A 157 12.04 -14.06 5.29
CA ALA A 157 12.57 -15.29 5.88
C ALA A 157 12.01 -16.55 5.19
N ARG A 158 10.69 -16.60 4.98
CA ARG A 158 10.05 -17.68 4.20
C ARG A 158 10.58 -17.74 2.77
N ARG A 159 10.74 -16.60 2.12
CA ARG A 159 11.22 -16.52 0.72
C ARG A 159 12.67 -17.01 0.56
N LEU A 160 13.51 -16.79 1.57
CA LEU A 160 14.92 -17.18 1.59
C LEU A 160 15.18 -18.54 2.25
N GLY A 161 14.17 -19.17 2.86
CA GLY A 161 14.32 -20.43 3.58
C GLY A 161 15.22 -20.32 4.82
N ARG A 162 15.32 -19.14 5.44
CA ARG A 162 16.20 -18.90 6.61
C ARG A 162 15.69 -17.78 7.50
N PRO A 163 16.06 -17.74 8.80
CA PRO A 163 15.73 -16.62 9.68
C PRO A 163 16.28 -15.29 9.15
N VAL A 164 15.45 -14.25 9.26
CA VAL A 164 15.81 -12.87 8.91
C VAL A 164 15.42 -11.97 10.10
N PRO A 165 16.36 -11.62 10.99
CA PRO A 165 16.12 -10.57 11.98
C PRO A 165 15.89 -9.22 11.28
N HIS A 166 15.36 -8.26 12.02
CA HIS A 166 15.09 -6.92 11.53
C HIS A 166 15.64 -5.88 12.49
N GLY A 167 15.97 -4.71 11.96
CA GLY A 167 16.42 -3.56 12.74
C GLY A 167 16.03 -2.26 12.06
N PHE A 168 16.07 -1.18 12.84
CA PHE A 168 15.61 0.13 12.41
C PHE A 168 16.75 1.14 12.41
N VAL A 169 16.76 2.04 11.44
CA VAL A 169 17.77 3.10 11.39
C VAL A 169 17.32 4.38 12.05
N ALA A 170 16.03 4.66 12.23
CA ALA A 170 15.55 5.95 12.73
C ALA A 170 14.77 5.88 14.03
N ALA A 171 13.72 5.04 14.10
CA ALA A 171 12.82 5.01 15.24
C ALA A 171 12.12 3.66 15.40
N GLY A 172 11.81 3.32 16.65
CA GLY A 172 11.16 2.06 17.01
C GLY A 172 12.09 0.85 16.93
N GLY A 173 11.77 -0.18 17.73
CA GLY A 173 12.47 -1.47 17.74
C GLY A 173 13.99 -1.40 17.99
N PRO A 174 14.72 -2.51 17.75
CA PRO A 174 16.16 -2.53 17.96
C PRO A 174 16.91 -1.75 16.88
N PRO A 175 17.95 -0.97 17.24
CA PRO A 175 18.83 -0.31 16.28
C PRO A 175 19.48 -1.31 15.31
N LEU A 176 19.54 -0.96 14.02
CA LEU A 176 20.03 -1.87 12.98
C LEU A 176 21.51 -2.24 13.17
N ASP A 177 22.34 -1.30 13.58
CA ASP A 177 23.75 -1.49 13.89
C ASP A 177 23.95 -2.43 15.08
N GLU A 178 23.14 -2.34 16.12
CA GLU A 178 23.15 -3.27 17.25
C GLU A 178 22.77 -4.70 16.82
N VAL A 179 21.77 -4.86 15.95
CA VAL A 179 21.38 -6.17 15.40
C VAL A 179 22.54 -6.79 14.61
N VAL A 180 23.21 -6.00 13.77
CA VAL A 180 24.38 -6.46 13.00
C VAL A 180 25.55 -6.81 13.93
N ALA A 181 25.85 -5.97 14.91
CA ALA A 181 26.89 -6.22 15.91
C ALA A 181 26.62 -7.49 16.74
N GLY A 182 25.35 -7.72 17.10
CA GLY A 182 24.90 -8.95 17.76
C GLY A 182 25.18 -10.20 16.93
N LEU A 183 24.84 -10.17 15.63
CA LEU A 183 25.11 -11.28 14.71
C LEU A 183 26.62 -11.53 14.53
N ARG A 184 27.43 -10.46 14.46
CA ARG A 184 28.91 -10.59 14.41
C ARG A 184 29.46 -11.26 15.66
N ARG A 185 29.02 -10.85 16.85
CA ARG A 185 29.39 -11.51 18.12
C ARG A 185 28.95 -12.97 18.16
N GLY A 186 27.83 -13.28 17.52
CA GLY A 186 27.34 -14.66 17.32
C GLY A 186 28.10 -15.47 16.26
N GLY A 187 29.15 -14.91 15.64
CA GLY A 187 30.03 -15.63 14.70
C GLY A 187 29.72 -15.43 13.22
N ALA A 188 28.70 -14.64 12.86
CA ALA A 188 28.44 -14.32 11.46
C ALA A 188 29.56 -13.44 10.89
N ARG A 189 30.17 -13.84 9.77
CA ARG A 189 31.28 -13.12 9.13
C ARG A 189 30.86 -12.34 7.89
N ARG A 190 29.79 -12.77 7.23
CA ARG A 190 29.24 -12.20 5.98
C ARG A 190 27.76 -11.89 6.15
N ILE A 191 27.47 -10.67 6.55
CA ILE A 191 26.14 -10.16 6.87
C ILE A 191 25.68 -9.23 5.75
N ALA A 192 24.53 -9.55 5.16
CA ALA A 192 23.88 -8.70 4.17
C ALA A 192 22.62 -8.03 4.75
N VAL A 193 22.38 -6.76 4.39
CA VAL A 193 21.16 -6.03 4.75
C VAL A 193 20.24 -5.93 3.54
N ALA A 194 19.00 -6.37 3.70
CA ALA A 194 17.90 -6.07 2.77
C ALA A 194 17.28 -4.72 3.15
N SER A 195 17.41 -3.72 2.28
CA SER A 195 16.87 -2.39 2.50
C SER A 195 15.37 -2.33 2.23
N TYR A 196 14.56 -2.40 3.28
CA TYR A 196 13.11 -2.21 3.23
C TYR A 196 12.76 -0.72 3.17
N LEU A 197 13.17 -0.11 2.06
CA LEU A 197 12.98 1.28 1.67
C LEU A 197 12.53 1.32 0.21
N LEU A 198 11.74 2.34 -0.16
CA LEU A 198 11.31 2.48 -1.55
C LEU A 198 12.42 3.06 -2.43
N ALA A 199 13.15 4.07 -1.94
CA ALA A 199 14.14 4.80 -2.70
C ALA A 199 15.40 5.09 -1.85
N PRO A 200 16.53 5.49 -2.48
CA PRO A 200 17.71 5.98 -1.78
C PRO A 200 17.45 7.26 -0.97
N GLY A 201 18.42 7.61 -0.13
CA GLY A 201 18.42 8.82 0.70
C GLY A 201 18.93 8.54 2.11
N ARG A 202 18.73 9.51 3.01
CA ARG A 202 19.33 9.51 4.37
C ARG A 202 19.16 8.19 5.14
N PHE A 203 18.00 7.53 5.07
CA PHE A 203 17.81 6.26 5.76
C PHE A 203 18.62 5.13 5.12
N HIS A 204 18.76 5.13 3.79
CA HIS A 204 19.62 4.16 3.11
C HIS A 204 21.10 4.40 3.44
N ASP A 205 21.54 5.65 3.49
CA ASP A 205 22.91 6.01 3.89
C ASP A 205 23.23 5.53 5.31
N ARG A 206 22.28 5.68 6.24
CA ARG A 206 22.39 5.14 7.61
C ARG A 206 22.46 3.62 7.62
N MET A 207 21.72 2.92 6.74
CA MET A 207 21.86 1.46 6.61
C MET A 207 23.25 1.08 6.10
N ARG A 208 23.82 1.82 5.15
CA ARG A 208 25.19 1.58 4.64
C ARG A 208 26.24 1.71 5.74
N ALA A 209 25.99 2.52 6.76
CA ALA A 209 26.88 2.72 7.89
C ALA A 209 26.69 1.73 9.05
N CYS A 210 25.81 0.71 8.93
CA CYS A 210 25.46 -0.17 10.06
C CYS A 210 26.46 -1.30 10.36
N GLY A 211 27.62 -1.33 9.68
CA GLY A 211 28.68 -2.35 9.90
C GLY A 211 28.43 -3.72 9.26
N ALA A 212 27.43 -3.83 8.38
CA ALA A 212 27.21 -5.01 7.56
C ALA A 212 28.22 -5.07 6.39
N ASP A 213 28.54 -6.27 5.92
CA ASP A 213 29.48 -6.45 4.82
C ASP A 213 28.89 -6.03 3.47
N ALA A 214 27.57 -6.07 3.34
CA ALA A 214 26.89 -5.56 2.16
C ALA A 214 25.47 -5.06 2.47
N VAL A 215 25.05 -3.99 1.78
CA VAL A 215 23.71 -3.41 1.91
C VAL A 215 23.07 -3.32 0.53
N ALA A 216 21.95 -3.99 0.36
CA ALA A 216 21.23 -4.03 -0.90
C ALA A 216 20.70 -2.65 -1.31
N ALA A 217 20.49 -2.46 -2.60
CA ALA A 217 19.73 -1.32 -3.08
C ALA A 217 18.29 -1.38 -2.51
N PRO A 218 17.62 -0.22 -2.33
CA PRO A 218 16.20 -0.16 -2.00
C PRO A 218 15.34 -0.89 -3.04
N LEU A 219 14.07 -1.13 -2.73
CA LEU A 219 13.12 -1.79 -3.64
C LEU A 219 13.13 -1.11 -5.02
N GLY A 220 13.11 0.22 -5.03
CA GLY A 220 13.10 1.02 -6.24
C GLY A 220 11.89 0.73 -7.11
N ALA A 221 12.06 0.94 -8.41
CA ALA A 221 11.07 0.61 -9.42
C ALA A 221 11.03 -0.90 -9.77
N HIS A 222 11.19 -1.79 -8.79
CA HIS A 222 11.14 -3.24 -9.07
C HIS A 222 9.75 -3.66 -9.57
N GLY A 223 9.69 -4.54 -10.57
CA GLY A 223 8.41 -4.93 -11.22
C GLY A 223 7.37 -5.52 -10.25
N ALA A 224 7.82 -6.18 -9.18
CA ALA A 224 6.92 -6.65 -8.12
C ALA A 224 6.26 -5.51 -7.32
N ALA A 225 6.94 -4.38 -7.13
CA ALA A 225 6.33 -3.19 -6.51
C ALA A 225 5.29 -2.56 -7.44
N ALA A 226 5.57 -2.48 -8.75
CA ALA A 226 4.61 -1.98 -9.74
C ALA A 226 3.34 -2.84 -9.80
N ARG A 227 3.48 -4.18 -9.81
CA ARG A 227 2.35 -5.10 -9.70
C ARG A 227 1.56 -4.92 -8.41
N LEU A 228 2.23 -4.62 -7.32
CA LEU A 228 1.57 -4.39 -6.03
C LEU A 228 0.80 -3.07 -6.01
N VAL A 229 1.34 -2.00 -6.60
CA VAL A 229 0.62 -0.74 -6.80
C VAL A 229 -0.70 -0.98 -7.55
N LEU A 230 -0.65 -1.70 -8.67
CA LEU A 230 -1.86 -2.04 -9.43
C LEU A 230 -2.85 -2.89 -8.63
N ARG A 231 -2.36 -3.87 -7.85
CA ARG A 231 -3.21 -4.67 -6.97
C ARG A 231 -3.93 -3.81 -5.93
N ARG A 232 -3.23 -2.86 -5.28
CA ARG A 232 -3.84 -1.97 -4.28
C ARG A 232 -4.84 -1.01 -4.92
N TYR A 233 -4.54 -0.55 -6.13
CA TYR A 233 -5.48 0.21 -6.94
C TYR A 233 -6.75 -0.62 -7.24
N ASP A 234 -6.62 -1.85 -7.73
CA ASP A 234 -7.77 -2.70 -8.09
C ASP A 234 -8.64 -3.02 -6.89
N GLU A 235 -8.02 -3.43 -5.76
CA GLU A 235 -8.72 -3.69 -4.50
C GLU A 235 -9.55 -2.48 -4.05
N ALA A 236 -9.02 -1.26 -4.22
CA ALA A 236 -9.67 -0.01 -3.81
C ALA A 236 -10.65 0.56 -4.87
N ALA A 237 -10.54 0.15 -6.13
CA ALA A 237 -11.43 0.60 -7.20
C ALA A 237 -12.77 -0.17 -7.22
N LEU A 238 -12.84 -1.36 -6.61
CA LEU A 238 -14.05 -2.19 -6.57
C LEU A 238 -15.27 -1.43 -6.01
N PRO A 239 -15.21 -0.72 -4.86
CA PRO A 239 -16.36 -0.01 -4.33
C PRO A 239 -16.83 1.15 -5.22
N LEU A 240 -15.90 1.82 -5.92
CA LEU A 240 -16.23 2.93 -6.83
C LEU A 240 -16.96 2.44 -8.07
N THR A 241 -16.51 1.30 -8.62
CA THR A 241 -17.14 0.69 -9.79
C THR A 241 -18.57 0.22 -9.46
N VAL A 242 -18.79 -0.38 -8.30
CA VAL A 242 -20.13 -0.79 -7.83
C VAL A 242 -21.06 0.42 -7.66
N ARG A 243 -20.56 1.53 -7.09
CA ARG A 243 -21.36 2.76 -6.92
C ARG A 243 -21.73 3.41 -8.25
N GLN A 244 -20.85 3.35 -9.25
CA GLN A 244 -21.14 3.85 -10.61
C GLN A 244 -22.12 2.95 -11.38
N VAL A 245 -22.06 1.63 -11.21
CA VAL A 245 -22.94 0.67 -11.89
C VAL A 245 -24.34 0.64 -11.28
N CYS A 246 -24.46 0.77 -9.95
CA CYS A 246 -25.77 0.70 -9.28
C CYS A 246 -26.54 2.03 -9.25
N GLY A 247 -25.87 3.18 -9.39
CA GLY A 247 -26.48 4.51 -9.42
C GLY A 247 -27.27 4.92 -8.16
N PRO A 248 -27.41 6.22 -7.85
CA PRO A 248 -28.41 6.69 -6.90
C PRO A 248 -29.78 6.67 -7.60
N GLY A 249 -30.42 5.51 -7.67
CA GLY A 249 -31.60 5.33 -8.52
C GLY A 249 -32.50 4.16 -8.11
N ALA A 250 -32.83 4.08 -6.82
CA ALA A 250 -33.93 3.24 -6.33
C ALA A 250 -34.51 3.80 -5.01
N GLU A 251 -34.75 5.12 -4.94
CA GLU A 251 -35.66 5.69 -3.94
C GLU A 251 -36.81 6.38 -4.68
N GLY A 252 -38.03 6.05 -4.25
CA GLY A 252 -39.25 6.09 -5.05
C GLY A 252 -39.63 7.47 -5.59
N ARG A 253 -40.01 7.49 -6.86
CA ARG A 253 -41.03 8.43 -7.34
C ARG A 253 -42.35 8.04 -6.69
N GLY A 254 -42.64 8.62 -5.52
CA GLY A 254 -44.00 8.68 -5.00
C GLY A 254 -44.82 9.53 -5.97
N HIS A 255 -45.88 8.95 -6.51
CA HIS A 255 -46.90 9.69 -7.25
C HIS A 255 -47.61 10.62 -6.27
N ASP A 256 -47.73 11.89 -6.66
CA ASP A 256 -48.72 12.81 -6.11
C ASP A 256 -50.10 12.35 -6.58
N GLU A 257 -50.95 11.94 -5.65
CA GLU A 257 -52.41 12.03 -5.79
C GLU A 257 -52.99 12.50 -4.45
N ASP A 258 -53.33 13.79 -4.39
CA ASP A 258 -54.32 14.35 -3.47
C ASP A 258 -55.71 13.82 -3.88
N SER A 259 -56.50 13.32 -2.93
CA SER A 259 -57.93 13.64 -2.72
C SER A 259 -58.57 12.71 -1.69
N GLU A 260 -58.79 13.30 -0.50
CA GLU A 260 -59.90 13.15 0.44
C GLU A 260 -60.52 11.80 0.89
N GLU A 261 -60.72 11.78 2.21
CA GLU A 261 -61.84 11.22 2.99
C GLU A 261 -61.63 9.89 3.77
N ARG A 262 -61.51 10.07 5.10
CA ARG A 262 -61.62 9.05 6.20
C ARG A 262 -63.11 8.93 6.63
N PRO A 263 -63.55 7.97 7.50
CA PRO A 263 -62.84 6.97 8.36
C PRO A 263 -63.42 5.53 8.16
N ALA A 264 -63.13 4.43 8.86
CA ALA A 264 -62.75 4.12 10.24
C ALA A 264 -62.19 2.66 10.33
N ASP A 265 -61.48 2.36 11.43
CA ASP A 265 -61.25 1.08 12.11
C ASP A 265 -60.71 -0.15 11.33
N ALA A 266 -59.48 -0.57 11.67
CA ALA A 266 -59.15 -1.94 12.09
C ALA A 266 -57.64 -2.13 12.36
N GLU A 267 -57.35 -2.90 13.40
CA GLU A 267 -56.05 -3.31 13.91
C GLU A 267 -55.19 -4.06 12.88
N GLY A 268 -53.86 -3.91 12.95
CA GLY A 268 -52.95 -4.65 12.08
C GLY A 268 -51.46 -4.40 12.35
N SER A 269 -50.92 -5.14 13.32
CA SER A 269 -49.53 -5.61 13.48
C SER A 269 -48.44 -5.03 12.55
N ALA A 270 -47.49 -4.29 13.14
CA ALA A 270 -46.23 -3.90 12.51
C ALA A 270 -45.30 -5.12 12.37
N GLY A 271 -44.96 -5.47 11.13
CA GLY A 271 -43.92 -6.42 10.78
C GLY A 271 -42.55 -5.76 10.71
N GLU A 272 -41.68 -6.09 11.67
CA GLU A 272 -40.31 -5.60 11.78
C GLU A 272 -39.38 -6.47 10.91
N CYS A 273 -38.87 -5.94 9.80
CA CYS A 273 -37.88 -6.60 8.96
C CYS A 273 -36.50 -6.58 9.63
N ARG A 274 -36.14 -7.67 10.32
CA ARG A 274 -34.78 -7.95 10.77
C ARG A 274 -33.95 -8.55 9.64
N ALA A 275 -32.93 -7.82 9.17
CA ALA A 275 -31.86 -8.38 8.36
C ALA A 275 -30.88 -9.17 9.27
N SER A 276 -30.92 -10.50 9.16
CA SER A 276 -30.02 -11.41 9.89
C SER A 276 -28.74 -11.64 9.08
N THR A 277 -27.60 -11.24 9.64
CA THR A 277 -26.26 -11.55 9.14
C THR A 277 -25.86 -12.96 9.61
N LEU A 278 -25.89 -13.94 8.71
CA LEU A 278 -25.35 -15.27 8.95
C LEU A 278 -23.86 -15.33 8.61
N VAL A 279 -23.05 -15.24 9.66
CA VAL A 279 -21.63 -15.60 9.67
C VAL A 279 -21.52 -17.12 9.62
N HIS A 280 -21.08 -17.69 8.49
CA HIS A 280 -20.66 -19.09 8.45
C HIS A 280 -19.25 -19.22 9.03
N GLY A 281 -19.17 -19.74 10.26
CA GLY A 281 -17.94 -20.28 10.83
C GLY A 281 -17.66 -21.66 10.25
N LEU A 282 -16.48 -21.82 9.64
CA LEU A 282 -15.93 -23.14 9.34
C LEU A 282 -14.95 -23.52 10.47
N SER A 283 -15.34 -24.59 11.15
CA SER A 283 -14.59 -25.31 12.18
C SER A 283 -13.30 -25.89 11.59
N PHE A 284 -12.16 -25.65 12.25
CA PHE A 284 -10.93 -26.40 12.04
C PHE A 284 -10.81 -27.44 13.15
N GLY A 285 -10.84 -28.71 12.75
CA GLY A 285 -10.70 -29.85 13.64
C GLY A 285 -9.27 -30.02 14.17
N ASP A 286 -9.21 -30.52 15.40
CA ASP A 286 -8.04 -31.03 16.10
C ASP A 286 -7.29 -32.10 15.30
N PHE A 287 -5.96 -32.08 15.40
CA PHE A 287 -5.13 -33.28 15.25
C PHE A 287 -4.05 -33.31 16.35
N PRO A 288 -3.72 -34.50 16.90
CA PRO A 288 -3.05 -34.62 18.18
C PRO A 288 -1.53 -34.68 18.08
N SER A 289 -0.90 -34.36 19.21
CA SER A 289 0.52 -34.44 19.49
C SER A 289 1.06 -35.87 19.47
N ARG A 290 2.10 -36.12 18.66
CA ARG A 290 3.26 -36.97 18.99
C ARG A 290 4.49 -36.43 18.28
#